data_AF-X0WAT2-F1
#
_entry.id   AF-X0WAT2-F1
#
_cell.length_a   1.000
_cell.length_b   1.000
_cell.length_c   1.000
_cell.angle_alpha   90.00
_cell.angle_beta   90.00
_cell.angle_gamma   90.00
#
_symmetry.space_group_name_H-M   'P 1'
#
loop_
_entity.id
_entity.type
_entity.pdbx_description
1 polymer ?
#
loop_
_entity_poly.entity_id
_entity_poly.type
_entity_poly.pdbx_seq_one_letter_code
_entity_poly.pdbx_strand_id
1 'polypeptide(L)'
;LYGVYDRVVNDLQVPKTSFKATDIIVLANPIKSPDGLQKWKRVVQITEVRKEWEEDPLRENGFVDLMKYDTKTDSLKPTDELINGNSEVIKGVAASVSEWVGSWDAVWDNIILRAKIKEALVNYSKKIKNKDILEAKFTIMSNDQFHRISNSVKEDIGYLDPRRIYFEWEDWLKSVLKNG
;
A
#
# COMPACT_ATOMS: atom_id res chain seq x y z
N LEU A 1 -3.78 16.52 6.76
CA LEU A 1 -3.08 16.93 5.53
C LEU A 1 -2.94 18.43 5.31
N TYR A 2 -3.96 19.27 5.55
CA TYR A 2 -3.91 20.71 5.23
C TYR A 2 -2.68 21.46 5.77
N GLY A 3 -2.23 21.19 7.00
CA GLY A 3 -1.00 21.80 7.53
C GLY A 3 0.29 21.43 6.78
N VAL A 4 0.33 20.32 6.03
CA VAL A 4 1.44 20.00 5.12
C VAL A 4 1.35 20.85 3.87
N TYR A 5 0.17 20.97 3.29
CA TYR A 5 -0.07 21.85 2.14
C TYR A 5 0.31 23.30 2.46
N ASP A 6 -0.18 23.82 3.58
CA ASP A 6 0.09 25.19 4.03
C ASP A 6 1.60 25.45 4.17
N ARG A 7 2.32 24.53 4.83
CA ARG A 7 3.79 24.65 4.95
C ARG A 7 4.53 24.57 3.63
N VAL A 8 4.12 23.67 2.73
CA VAL A 8 4.85 23.46 1.47
C VAL A 8 4.55 24.57 0.48
N VAL A 9 3.29 24.94 0.32
CA VAL A 9 2.85 25.90 -0.68
C VAL A 9 2.95 27.33 -0.18
N ASN A 10 2.48 27.60 1.05
CA ASN A 10 2.43 28.97 1.57
C ASN A 10 3.73 29.35 2.30
N ASP A 11 4.29 28.49 3.16
CA ASP A 11 5.53 28.87 3.87
C ASP A 11 6.77 28.73 2.98
N LEU A 12 6.90 27.59 2.28
CA LEU A 12 8.05 27.32 1.39
C LEU A 12 7.88 27.85 -0.03
N GLN A 13 6.74 28.47 -0.35
CA GLN A 13 6.45 29.09 -1.65
C GLN A 13 6.57 28.13 -2.84
N VAL A 14 6.29 26.83 -2.62
CA VAL A 14 6.24 25.85 -3.72
C VAL A 14 4.97 26.10 -4.54
N PRO A 15 5.06 26.15 -5.89
CA PRO A 15 3.89 26.34 -6.72
C PRO A 15 2.80 25.29 -6.47
N LYS A 16 1.53 25.71 -6.43
CA LYS A 16 0.36 24.81 -6.27
C LYS A 16 0.38 23.68 -7.29
N THR A 17 0.78 23.97 -8.52
CA THR A 17 0.91 23.00 -9.61
C THR A 17 1.92 21.89 -9.30
N SER A 18 3.05 22.24 -8.69
CA SER A 18 4.06 21.27 -8.24
C SER A 18 3.53 20.40 -7.10
N PHE A 19 2.80 20.98 -6.14
CA PHE A 19 2.16 20.20 -5.08
C PHE A 19 1.12 19.24 -5.65
N LYS A 20 0.26 19.72 -6.56
CA LYS A 20 -0.76 18.93 -7.26
C LYS A 20 -0.17 17.76 -8.06
N ALA A 21 1.07 17.85 -8.51
CA ALA A 21 1.77 16.74 -9.17
C ALA A 21 2.08 15.56 -8.23
N THR A 22 1.98 15.74 -6.91
CA THR A 22 2.09 14.64 -5.93
C THR A 22 0.86 13.74 -6.04
N ASP A 23 1.05 12.42 -5.98
CA ASP A 23 -0.07 11.46 -6.04
C ASP A 23 -0.53 11.01 -4.66
N ILE A 24 0.42 10.64 -3.79
CA ILE A 24 0.14 10.10 -2.44
C ILE A 24 1.00 10.82 -1.41
N ILE A 25 0.41 11.13 -0.26
CA ILE A 25 1.09 11.67 0.92
C ILE A 25 0.89 10.70 2.08
N VAL A 26 1.99 10.25 2.67
CA VAL A 26 2.00 9.37 3.86
C VAL A 26 2.39 10.20 5.07
N LEU A 27 1.49 10.34 6.04
CA LEU A 27 1.77 11.04 7.29
C LEU A 27 2.15 10.05 8.38
N ALA A 28 3.33 10.24 8.97
CA ALA A 28 3.80 9.48 10.11
C ALA A 28 4.05 10.40 11.30
N ASN A 29 3.36 10.12 12.41
CA ASN A 29 3.43 10.94 13.63
C ASN A 29 3.67 10.06 14.87
N PRO A 30 4.27 10.63 15.95
CA PRO A 30 4.35 9.95 17.23
C PRO A 30 2.98 9.94 17.92
N ILE A 31 2.44 8.75 18.18
CA ILE A 31 1.31 8.52 19.08
C ILE A 31 1.85 8.36 20.50
N LYS A 32 1.19 8.96 21.48
CA LYS A 32 1.58 8.93 22.89
C LYS A 32 0.62 8.06 23.69
N SER A 33 1.14 7.38 24.71
CA SER A 33 0.30 6.76 25.74
C SER A 33 -0.51 7.83 26.51
N PRO A 34 -1.61 7.46 27.19
CA PRO A 34 -2.40 8.41 27.98
C PRO A 34 -1.59 9.16 29.04
N ASP A 35 -0.57 8.51 29.62
CA ASP A 35 0.37 9.10 30.58
C ASP A 35 1.49 9.93 29.92
N GLY A 36 1.58 9.94 28.59
CA GLY A 36 2.57 10.66 27.80
C GLY A 36 4.00 10.10 27.85
N LEU A 37 4.24 9.02 28.59
CA LEU A 37 5.58 8.46 28.82
C LEU A 37 6.09 7.66 27.62
N GLN A 38 5.22 6.89 26.98
CA GLN A 38 5.57 6.06 25.84
C GLN A 38 5.17 6.76 24.53
N LYS A 39 6.05 6.65 23.53
CA LYS A 39 5.83 7.24 22.21
C LYS A 39 6.13 6.20 21.14
N TRP A 40 5.21 6.08 20.20
CA TRP A 40 5.37 5.19 19.06
C TRP A 40 5.18 5.97 17.77
N LYS A 41 6.10 5.84 16.82
CA LYS A 41 5.86 6.36 15.47
C LYS A 41 4.87 5.43 14.77
N ARG A 42 3.79 6.01 14.25
CA ARG A 42 2.76 5.33 13.46
C ARG A 42 2.52 6.10 12.18
N VAL A 43 2.26 5.39 11.08
CA VAL A 43 1.58 5.99 9.94
C VAL A 43 0.15 6.28 10.39
N VAL A 44 -0.25 7.54 10.35
CA VAL A 44 -1.55 7.99 10.86
C VAL A 44 -2.57 8.22 9.76
N GLN A 45 -2.10 8.52 8.55
CA GLN A 45 -2.94 8.88 7.42
C GLN A 45 -2.17 8.60 6.12
N ILE A 46 -2.86 8.02 5.13
CA ILE A 46 -2.41 7.93 3.74
C ILE A 46 -3.46 8.63 2.91
N THR A 47 -3.07 9.70 2.22
CA THR A 47 -3.97 10.57 1.47
C THR A 47 -3.54 10.64 0.02
N GLU A 48 -4.49 10.47 -0.89
CA GLU A 48 -4.37 10.76 -2.30
C GLU A 48 -4.59 12.25 -2.56
N VAL A 49 -3.79 12.82 -3.45
CA VAL A 49 -3.96 14.18 -3.95
C VAL A 49 -4.56 14.11 -5.36
N ARG A 50 -5.85 14.40 -5.46
CA ARG A 50 -6.60 14.51 -6.72
C ARG A 50 -6.16 15.74 -7.50
N LYS A 51 -6.50 15.80 -8.79
CA LYS A 51 -6.00 16.85 -9.68
C LYS A 51 -7.03 17.97 -9.96
N GLU A 52 -8.31 17.70 -9.70
CA GLU A 52 -9.43 18.63 -9.92
C GLU A 52 -9.66 19.56 -8.71
N TRP A 53 -8.76 20.51 -8.49
CA TRP A 53 -8.90 21.61 -7.51
C TRP A 53 -8.03 22.80 -7.92
N GLU A 54 -8.39 24.05 -7.67
CA GLU A 54 -7.59 25.21 -8.09
C GLU A 54 -7.01 26.00 -6.93
N GLU A 55 -7.82 26.29 -5.92
CA GLU A 55 -7.50 27.28 -4.89
C GLU A 55 -7.27 26.65 -3.51
N ASP A 56 -8.24 25.90 -3.04
CA ASP A 56 -8.29 25.24 -1.73
C ASP A 56 -8.58 23.74 -1.89
N PRO A 57 -7.53 22.89 -1.91
CA PRO A 57 -7.71 21.45 -2.08
C PRO A 57 -8.53 20.79 -0.97
N LEU A 58 -8.67 21.40 0.20
CA LEU A 58 -9.50 20.82 1.26
C LEU A 58 -11.00 21.07 0.99
N ARG A 59 -11.36 22.27 0.54
CA ARG A 59 -12.75 22.60 0.18
C ARG A 59 -13.19 21.97 -1.13
N GLU A 60 -12.26 21.78 -2.04
CA GLU A 60 -12.51 21.25 -3.39
C GLU A 60 -12.36 19.73 -3.48
N ASN A 61 -12.24 19.02 -2.35
CA ASN A 61 -12.02 17.56 -2.31
C ASN A 61 -10.76 17.10 -3.07
N GLY A 62 -9.75 17.96 -3.16
CA GLY A 62 -8.44 17.65 -3.71
C GLY A 62 -7.65 16.65 -2.87
N PHE A 63 -8.07 16.39 -1.62
CA PHE A 63 -7.44 15.44 -0.70
C PHE A 63 -8.40 14.32 -0.30
N VAL A 64 -8.02 13.09 -0.61
CA VAL A 64 -8.83 11.91 -0.30
C VAL A 64 -8.06 10.91 0.53
N ASP A 65 -8.53 10.68 1.75
CA ASP A 65 -7.89 9.74 2.65
C ASP A 65 -8.19 8.30 2.22
N LEU A 66 -7.17 7.54 1.87
CA LEU A 66 -7.27 6.11 1.54
C LEU A 66 -7.15 5.23 2.78
N MET A 67 -6.36 5.67 3.76
CA MET A 67 -6.22 4.96 5.03
C MET A 67 -6.10 5.93 6.21
N LYS A 68 -6.71 5.57 7.35
CA LYS A 68 -6.68 6.32 8.60
C LYS A 68 -6.33 5.43 9.77
N TYR A 69 -5.50 5.93 10.67
CA TYR A 69 -5.14 5.22 11.88
C TYR A 69 -6.24 5.32 12.92
N ASP A 70 -6.59 4.17 13.48
CA ASP A 70 -7.52 4.03 14.59
C ASP A 70 -6.73 3.84 15.89
N THR A 71 -6.83 4.84 16.77
CA THR A 71 -6.17 4.87 18.07
C THR A 71 -6.70 3.81 19.04
N LYS A 72 -7.94 3.34 18.86
CA LYS A 72 -8.53 2.32 19.74
C LYS A 72 -7.95 0.94 19.45
N THR A 73 -7.71 0.63 18.18
CA THR A 73 -7.21 -0.68 17.75
C THR A 73 -5.70 -0.70 17.47
N ASP A 74 -5.01 0.44 17.64
CA ASP A 74 -3.61 0.66 17.25
C ASP A 74 -3.30 0.13 15.83
N SER A 75 -4.17 0.46 14.86
CA SER A 75 -4.04 -0.06 13.50
C SER A 75 -4.45 0.94 12.42
N LEU A 76 -3.78 0.87 11.27
CA LEU A 76 -4.12 1.64 10.08
C LEU A 76 -5.25 0.94 9.34
N LYS A 77 -6.39 1.62 9.17
CA LYS A 77 -7.60 1.09 8.54
C LYS A 77 -7.82 1.69 7.16
N PRO A 78 -8.28 0.90 6.16
CA PRO A 78 -8.74 1.45 4.90
C PRO A 78 -10.01 2.28 5.13
N THR A 79 -10.19 3.33 4.33
CA THR A 79 -11.43 4.11 4.28
C THR A 79 -12.38 3.54 3.22
N ASP A 80 -13.64 3.97 3.25
CA ASP A 80 -14.63 3.60 2.23
C ASP A 80 -14.18 4.04 0.83
N GLU A 81 -13.46 5.17 0.72
CA GLU A 81 -12.90 5.63 -0.56
C GLU A 81 -11.92 4.62 -1.16
N LEU A 82 -11.09 3.98 -0.34
CA LEU A 82 -10.20 2.93 -0.79
C LEU A 82 -10.97 1.63 -1.10
N ILE A 83 -11.86 1.19 -0.21
CA ILE A 83 -12.58 -0.08 -0.36
C ILE A 83 -13.47 -0.09 -1.61
N ASN A 84 -14.16 1.02 -1.85
CA ASN A 84 -15.10 1.16 -2.97
C ASN A 84 -14.42 1.51 -4.30
N GLY A 85 -13.08 1.61 -4.33
CA GLY A 85 -12.33 1.91 -5.54
C GLY A 85 -12.45 3.35 -6.03
N ASN A 86 -12.63 4.32 -5.13
CA ASN A 86 -12.71 5.74 -5.47
C ASN A 86 -11.34 6.42 -5.61
N SER A 87 -10.24 5.67 -5.45
CA SER A 87 -8.88 6.16 -5.69
C SER A 87 -8.61 6.35 -7.19
N GLU A 88 -8.32 7.58 -7.59
CA GLU A 88 -7.92 7.92 -8.96
C GLU A 88 -6.53 7.36 -9.27
N VAL A 89 -5.63 7.35 -8.28
CA VAL A 89 -4.27 6.82 -8.44
C VAL A 89 -4.30 5.32 -8.73
N ILE A 90 -5.06 4.56 -7.94
CA ILE A 90 -5.17 3.10 -8.16
C ILE A 90 -5.89 2.82 -9.49
N LYS A 91 -6.94 3.57 -9.82
CA LYS A 91 -7.60 3.46 -11.14
C LYS A 91 -6.64 3.76 -12.30
N GLY A 92 -5.76 4.75 -12.16
CA GLY A 92 -4.73 5.08 -13.15
C GLY A 92 -3.74 3.94 -13.35
N VAL A 93 -3.29 3.30 -12.27
CA VAL A 93 -2.45 2.09 -12.35
C VAL A 93 -3.22 0.95 -13.03
N ALA A 94 -4.46 0.71 -12.63
CA ALA A 94 -5.31 -0.34 -13.19
C ALA A 94 -5.56 -0.16 -14.70
N ALA A 95 -5.75 1.07 -15.15
CA ALA A 95 -5.96 1.38 -16.57
C ALA A 95 -4.76 1.04 -17.46
N SER A 96 -3.55 0.96 -16.89
CA SER A 96 -2.33 0.61 -17.61
C SER A 96 -2.09 -0.90 -17.76
N VAL A 97 -2.94 -1.73 -17.15
CA VAL A 97 -2.78 -3.19 -17.11
C VAL A 97 -4.03 -3.84 -17.67
N SER A 98 -3.91 -4.48 -18.84
CA SER A 98 -5.04 -5.05 -19.59
C SER A 98 -5.93 -5.98 -18.75
N GLU A 99 -5.34 -6.71 -17.80
CA GLU A 99 -6.05 -7.67 -16.95
C GLU A 99 -6.90 -7.01 -15.86
N TRP A 100 -6.68 -5.72 -15.59
CA TRP A 100 -7.36 -4.96 -14.54
C TRP A 100 -8.35 -3.94 -15.10
N VAL A 101 -8.36 -3.72 -16.42
CA VAL A 101 -9.26 -2.78 -17.07
C VAL A 101 -10.71 -3.15 -16.78
N GLY A 102 -11.43 -2.25 -16.14
CA GLY A 102 -12.86 -2.41 -15.83
C GLY A 102 -13.18 -3.38 -14.67
N SER A 103 -12.19 -3.93 -13.97
CA SER A 103 -12.41 -4.86 -12.85
C SER A 103 -11.74 -4.38 -11.56
N TRP A 104 -12.51 -3.70 -10.72
CA TRP A 104 -12.05 -3.29 -9.38
C TRP A 104 -11.73 -4.50 -8.51
N ASP A 105 -12.54 -5.56 -8.58
CA ASP A 105 -12.32 -6.78 -7.80
C ASP A 105 -10.96 -7.42 -8.10
N ALA A 106 -10.55 -7.45 -9.38
CA ALA A 106 -9.23 -7.98 -9.75
C ALA A 106 -8.07 -7.14 -9.19
N VAL A 107 -8.23 -5.81 -9.16
CA VAL A 107 -7.25 -4.89 -8.56
C VAL A 107 -7.18 -5.11 -7.06
N TRP A 108 -8.33 -5.14 -6.40
CA TRP A 108 -8.45 -5.32 -4.96
C TRP A 108 -7.88 -6.67 -4.52
N ASP A 109 -8.20 -7.75 -5.23
CA ASP A 109 -7.65 -9.08 -5.00
C ASP A 109 -6.13 -9.10 -5.12
N ASN A 110 -5.55 -8.35 -6.07
CA ASN A 110 -4.11 -8.22 -6.19
C ASN A 110 -3.49 -7.47 -5.00
N ILE A 111 -4.12 -6.39 -4.53
CA ILE A 111 -3.69 -5.64 -3.34
C ILE A 111 -3.69 -6.56 -2.12
N ILE A 112 -4.78 -7.29 -1.90
CA ILE A 112 -4.93 -8.22 -0.77
C ILE A 112 -3.93 -9.38 -0.87
N LEU A 113 -3.69 -9.92 -2.06
CA LEU A 113 -2.68 -10.94 -2.29
C LEU A 113 -1.28 -10.47 -1.88
N ARG A 114 -0.88 -9.27 -2.30
CA ARG A 114 0.41 -8.68 -1.91
C ARG A 114 0.49 -8.43 -0.41
N ALA A 115 -0.60 -7.99 0.22
CA ALA A 115 -0.67 -7.83 1.67
C ALA A 115 -0.43 -9.18 2.38
N LYS A 116 -1.10 -10.26 1.94
CA LYS A 116 -0.92 -11.61 2.48
C LYS A 116 0.51 -12.12 2.31
N ILE A 117 1.14 -11.88 1.16
CA ILE A 117 2.55 -12.22 0.91
C ILE A 117 3.47 -11.53 1.92
N LYS A 118 3.30 -10.22 2.15
CA LYS A 118 4.11 -9.47 3.12
C LYS A 118 3.86 -9.93 4.56
N GLU A 119 2.61 -10.20 4.91
CA GLU A 119 2.24 -10.77 6.21
C GLU A 119 2.90 -12.14 6.42
N ALA A 120 2.87 -13.01 5.41
CA ALA A 120 3.51 -14.33 5.46
C ALA A 120 5.01 -14.20 5.72
N LEU A 121 5.74 -13.32 5.01
CA LEU A 121 7.16 -13.09 5.25
C LEU A 121 7.43 -12.69 6.72
N VAL A 122 6.65 -11.76 7.27
CA VAL A 122 6.78 -11.37 8.69
C VAL A 122 6.50 -12.55 9.61
N ASN A 123 5.47 -13.35 9.34
CA ASN A 123 5.13 -14.51 10.17
C ASN A 123 6.21 -15.60 10.12
N TYR A 124 6.73 -15.92 8.94
CA TYR A 124 7.84 -16.87 8.79
C TYR A 124 9.11 -16.36 9.48
N SER A 125 9.45 -15.07 9.37
CA SER A 125 10.64 -14.49 10.01
C SER A 125 10.60 -14.67 11.53
N LYS A 126 9.43 -14.48 12.15
CA LYS A 126 9.21 -14.68 13.58
C LYS A 126 9.29 -16.16 13.93
N LYS A 127 8.68 -17.03 13.12
CA LYS A 127 8.63 -18.48 13.35
C LYS A 127 10.01 -19.12 13.33
N ILE A 128 10.84 -18.77 12.36
CA ILE A 128 12.20 -19.32 12.21
C ILE A 128 13.27 -18.46 12.90
N LYS A 129 12.87 -17.33 13.51
CA LYS A 129 13.75 -16.34 14.15
C LYS A 129 14.85 -15.78 13.24
N ASN A 130 14.62 -15.75 11.93
CA ASN A 130 15.54 -15.18 10.95
C ASN A 130 14.96 -13.89 10.37
N LYS A 131 15.60 -12.75 10.66
CA LYS A 131 15.18 -11.44 10.15
C LYS A 131 15.72 -11.14 8.74
N ASP A 132 16.71 -11.88 8.27
CA ASP A 132 17.34 -11.66 6.95
C ASP A 132 16.35 -11.82 5.80
N ILE A 133 15.26 -12.57 6.02
CA ILE A 133 14.20 -12.73 5.04
C ILE A 133 13.35 -11.46 4.86
N LEU A 134 13.44 -10.51 5.79
CA LEU A 134 12.80 -9.20 5.69
C LEU A 134 13.71 -8.15 5.04
N GLU A 135 14.99 -8.48 4.84
CA GLU A 135 15.95 -7.57 4.24
C GLU A 135 15.72 -7.44 2.73
N ALA A 136 16.27 -6.36 2.16
CA ALA A 136 16.04 -5.98 0.77
C ALA A 136 16.35 -7.12 -0.22
N LYS A 137 17.47 -7.83 -0.02
CA LYS A 137 17.90 -8.93 -0.88
C LYS A 137 16.83 -10.02 -1.01
N PHE A 138 16.29 -10.48 0.12
CA PHE A 138 15.27 -11.52 0.11
C PHE A 138 13.93 -10.98 -0.40
N THR A 139 13.58 -9.75 -0.02
CA THR A 139 12.34 -9.11 -0.46
C THR A 139 12.28 -8.94 -1.98
N ILE A 140 13.39 -8.58 -2.62
CA ILE A 140 13.49 -8.50 -4.09
C ILE A 140 13.29 -9.88 -4.72
N MET A 141 14.04 -10.89 -4.26
CA MET A 141 13.92 -12.26 -4.75
C MET A 141 12.48 -12.81 -4.60
N SER A 142 11.84 -12.55 -3.46
CA SER A 142 10.45 -12.91 -3.21
C SER A 142 9.47 -12.22 -4.15
N ASN A 143 9.73 -10.94 -4.48
CA ASN A 143 8.89 -10.19 -5.41
C ASN A 143 9.04 -10.70 -6.85
N ASP A 144 10.26 -10.98 -7.28
CA ASP A 144 10.53 -11.54 -8.60
C ASP A 144 9.84 -12.89 -8.77
N GLN A 145 9.88 -13.74 -7.74
CA GLN A 145 9.20 -15.02 -7.79
C GLN A 145 7.68 -14.88 -7.82
N PHE A 146 7.12 -13.93 -7.07
CA PHE A 146 5.69 -13.61 -7.17
C PHE A 146 5.29 -13.26 -8.61
N HIS A 147 6.09 -12.45 -9.33
CA HIS A 147 5.81 -12.12 -10.73
C HIS A 147 5.94 -13.32 -11.66
N ARG A 148 6.97 -14.16 -11.49
CA ARG A 148 7.15 -15.39 -12.29
C ARG A 148 5.97 -16.34 -12.14
N ILE A 149 5.55 -16.60 -10.91
CA ILE A 149 4.39 -17.45 -10.60
C ILE A 149 3.11 -16.83 -11.15
N SER A 150 2.92 -15.52 -10.99
CA SER A 150 1.76 -14.82 -11.54
C SER A 150 1.65 -14.99 -13.06
N ASN A 151 2.78 -14.89 -13.78
CA ASN A 151 2.83 -15.11 -15.23
C ASN A 151 2.51 -16.57 -15.59
N SER A 152 3.12 -17.53 -14.89
CA SER A 152 2.86 -18.97 -15.13
C SER A 152 1.39 -19.31 -14.91
N VAL A 153 0.78 -18.83 -13.82
CA VAL A 153 -0.64 -19.05 -13.55
C VAL A 153 -1.49 -18.45 -14.66
N LYS A 154 -1.18 -17.22 -15.09
CA LYS A 154 -1.91 -16.56 -16.18
C LYS A 154 -1.82 -17.33 -17.49
N GLU A 155 -0.65 -17.86 -17.84
CA GLU A 155 -0.46 -18.67 -19.05
C GLU A 155 -1.25 -19.98 -18.99
N ASP A 156 -1.33 -20.60 -17.81
CA ASP A 156 -2.02 -21.88 -17.63
C ASP A 156 -3.54 -21.78 -17.70
N ILE A 157 -4.15 -20.76 -17.07
CA ILE A 157 -5.62 -20.67 -16.91
C ILE A 157 -6.25 -19.42 -17.54
N GLY A 158 -5.44 -18.54 -18.13
CA GLY A 158 -5.89 -17.34 -18.84
C GLY A 158 -6.18 -16.13 -17.94
N TYR A 159 -6.08 -16.25 -16.62
CA TYR A 159 -6.30 -15.15 -15.66
C TYR A 159 -5.42 -15.30 -14.41
N LEU A 160 -5.32 -14.23 -13.61
CA LEU A 160 -4.57 -14.22 -12.36
C LEU A 160 -5.44 -14.73 -11.20
N ASP A 161 -5.31 -16.00 -10.81
CA ASP A 161 -5.98 -16.54 -9.61
C ASP A 161 -5.16 -16.23 -8.34
N PRO A 162 -5.63 -15.35 -7.44
CA PRO A 162 -4.88 -14.97 -6.25
C PRO A 162 -4.60 -16.15 -5.30
N ARG A 163 -5.51 -17.12 -5.21
CA ARG A 163 -5.37 -18.27 -4.29
C ARG A 163 -4.29 -19.20 -4.79
N ARG A 164 -4.29 -19.50 -6.09
CA ARG A 164 -3.27 -20.34 -6.73
C ARG A 164 -1.89 -19.68 -6.66
N ILE A 165 -1.82 -18.38 -6.98
CA ILE A 165 -0.55 -17.61 -6.91
C ILE A 165 0.00 -17.62 -5.49
N TYR A 166 -0.83 -17.37 -4.47
CA TYR A 166 -0.39 -17.41 -3.08
C TYR A 166 0.11 -18.80 -2.68
N PHE A 167 -0.62 -19.85 -3.03
CA PHE A 167 -0.26 -21.22 -2.71
C PHE A 167 1.11 -21.61 -3.30
N GLU A 168 1.30 -21.39 -4.59
CA GLU A 168 2.56 -21.70 -5.28
C GLU A 168 3.72 -20.83 -4.75
N TRP A 169 3.47 -19.56 -4.46
CA TRP A 169 4.47 -18.67 -3.86
C TRP A 169 4.86 -19.12 -2.44
N GLU A 170 3.89 -19.54 -1.62
CA GLU A 170 4.16 -20.00 -0.26
C GLU A 170 4.93 -21.34 -0.26
N ASP A 171 4.62 -22.24 -1.19
CA ASP A 171 5.38 -23.49 -1.37
C ASP A 171 6.84 -23.21 -1.75
N TRP A 172 7.05 -22.30 -2.71
CA TRP A 172 8.38 -21.81 -3.03
C TRP A 172 9.09 -21.23 -1.81
N LEU A 173 8.43 -20.34 -1.05
CA LEU A 173 9.01 -19.74 0.15
C LEU A 173 9.47 -20.82 1.14
N LYS A 174 8.62 -21.82 1.41
CA LYS A 174 8.96 -22.93 2.31
C LYS A 174 10.16 -23.73 1.82
N SER A 175 10.29 -23.93 0.51
CA SER A 175 11.45 -24.64 -0.05
C SER A 175 12.76 -23.86 0.13
N VAL A 176 12.74 -22.55 -0.13
CA VAL A 176 13.91 -21.68 0.06
C VAL A 176 14.32 -21.64 1.53
N LEU A 177 13.36 -21.55 2.45
CA LEU A 177 13.63 -21.49 3.89
C LEU A 177 14.10 -22.83 4.50
N LYS A 178 13.92 -23.95 3.81
CA LYS A 178 14.46 -25.25 4.23
C LYS A 178 15.90 -25.47 3.77
N ASN A 179 16.29 -24.81 2.68
CA ASN A 179 17.57 -25.03 1.99
C ASN A 179 18.64 -23.97 2.31
N GLY A 180 18.29 -22.94 3.10
CA GLY A 180 19.20 -21.90 3.58
C GLY A 180 19.27 -21.90 5.10
#